data_AF-A0A9P7BRW4-F1
#
_entry.id   AF-A0A9P7BRW4-F1
#
_cell.length_a   1.000
_cell.length_b   1.000
_cell.length_c   1.000
_cell.angle_alpha   90.00
_cell.angle_beta   90.00
_cell.angle_gamma   90.00
#
_symmetry.space_group_name_H-M   'P 1'
#
loop_
_entity.id
_entity.type
_entity.pdbx_description
1 polymer ?
#
loop_
_entity_poly.entity_id
_entity_poly.type
_entity_poly.pdbx_seq_one_letter_code
_entity_poly.pdbx_strand_id
1 'polypeptide(L)'
;MNTYSTDSTSKQYSALKSLKCVFCNEDKPLDAFSENQIAKATYNPYTSPSHNKKFKTVTCKKCTSSPNTHLTCMICAKTQPLEKFAKLQRRNAEKARCMKCIKKREEEDVWATESDTESEEEFDFLS
;
A
#
# COMPACT_ATOMS: atom_id res chain seq x y z
N MET A 1 -29.36 21.58 -18.16
CA MET A 1 -28.60 20.64 -17.30
C MET A 1 -27.27 21.32 -16.96
N ASN A 2 -26.92 21.30 -15.67
CA ASN A 2 -26.13 22.32 -14.97
C ASN A 2 -24.65 22.41 -15.39
N THR A 3 -24.21 23.63 -15.68
CA THR A 3 -22.80 24.03 -15.80
C THR A 3 -22.25 24.37 -14.42
N TYR A 4 -21.47 23.48 -13.82
CA TYR A 4 -20.77 23.78 -12.58
C TYR A 4 -19.54 24.65 -12.86
N SER A 5 -19.65 25.95 -12.61
CA SER A 5 -18.54 26.90 -12.57
C SER A 5 -17.54 26.48 -11.47
N THR A 6 -16.29 26.22 -11.87
CA THR A 6 -15.16 25.84 -11.01
C THR A 6 -14.35 27.05 -10.50
N ASP A 7 -14.88 28.26 -10.61
CA ASP A 7 -14.09 29.50 -10.49
C ASP A 7 -13.86 30.00 -9.03
N SER A 8 -14.45 29.33 -8.03
CA SER A 8 -14.44 29.83 -6.64
C SER A 8 -13.39 29.18 -5.75
N THR A 9 -12.74 28.09 -6.17
CA THR A 9 -11.75 27.36 -5.37
C THR A 9 -10.36 27.99 -5.42
N SER A 10 -10.07 28.84 -6.40
CA SER A 10 -8.73 29.38 -6.67
C SER A 10 -8.28 30.49 -5.71
N LYS A 11 -9.19 31.23 -5.07
CA LYS A 11 -8.85 32.45 -4.31
C LYS A 11 -8.29 32.22 -2.90
N GLN A 12 -8.53 31.06 -2.27
CA GLN A 12 -8.16 30.79 -0.87
C GLN A 12 -6.78 30.13 -0.69
N TYR A 13 -6.13 29.70 -1.79
CA TYR A 13 -4.75 29.17 -1.76
C TYR A 13 -3.68 30.27 -1.59
N SER A 14 -4.07 31.54 -1.75
CA SER A 14 -3.16 32.67 -1.93
C SER A 14 -2.47 33.17 -0.64
N ALA A 15 -2.90 32.70 0.55
CA ALA A 15 -2.39 33.22 1.82
C ALA A 15 -1.23 32.40 2.42
N LEU A 16 -1.10 31.11 2.09
CA LEU A 16 -0.08 30.24 2.68
C LEU A 16 1.18 30.23 1.81
N LYS A 17 2.28 30.82 2.29
CA LYS A 17 3.58 30.83 1.58
C LYS A 17 4.50 29.67 2.01
N SER A 18 4.35 29.22 3.25
CA SER A 18 5.17 28.17 3.84
C SER A 18 4.36 27.32 4.83
N LEU A 19 4.87 26.11 5.07
CA LEU A 19 4.34 25.14 6.03
C LEU A 19 5.48 24.60 6.89
N LYS A 20 5.22 24.40 8.18
CA LYS A 20 6.18 23.79 9.10
C LYS A 20 6.04 22.28 9.11
N CYS A 21 7.14 21.58 8.84
CA CYS A 21 7.15 20.12 8.94
C CYS A 21 7.25 19.66 10.40
N VAL A 22 6.43 18.68 10.81
CA VAL A 22 6.43 18.16 12.18
C VAL A 22 7.67 17.30 12.53
N PHE A 23 8.36 16.75 11.53
CA PHE A 23 9.51 15.87 11.73
C PHE A 23 10.84 16.63 11.80
N CYS A 24 11.11 17.50 10.83
CA CYS A 24 12.34 18.29 10.81
C CYS A 24 12.17 19.67 11.49
N ASN A 25 10.95 20.05 11.89
CA ASN A 25 10.64 21.32 12.54
C ASN A 25 11.04 22.59 11.77
N GLU A 26 11.24 22.48 10.45
CA GLU A 26 11.60 23.60 9.58
C GLU A 26 10.39 24.09 8.80
N ASP A 27 10.29 25.41 8.65
CA ASP A 27 9.38 26.08 7.71
C ASP A 27 9.91 25.90 6.29
N LYS A 28 9.08 25.34 5.42
CA LYS A 28 9.44 25.07 4.02
C LYS A 28 8.38 25.63 3.08
N PRO A 29 8.77 25.99 1.84
CA PRO A 29 7.81 26.39 0.81
C PRO A 29 6.83 25.25 0.49
N LEU A 30 5.67 25.60 -0.07
CA LEU A 30 4.59 24.64 -0.32
C LEU A 30 4.99 23.49 -1.26
N ASP A 31 5.87 23.74 -2.22
CA ASP A 31 6.43 22.75 -3.15
C ASP A 31 7.19 21.61 -2.43
N ALA A 32 7.70 21.87 -1.24
CA ALA A 32 8.33 20.87 -0.38
C ALA A 32 7.34 19.89 0.26
N PHE A 33 6.03 20.10 0.09
CA PHE A 33 4.95 19.25 0.59
C PHE A 33 4.16 18.63 -0.57
N SER A 34 3.46 17.52 -0.32
CA SER A 34 2.55 16.95 -1.32
C SER A 34 1.24 17.74 -1.39
N GLU A 35 0.59 17.75 -2.56
CA GLU A 35 -0.69 18.44 -2.76
C GLU A 35 -1.74 18.05 -1.71
N ASN A 36 -1.81 16.75 -1.37
CA ASN A 36 -2.68 16.25 -0.32
C ASN A 36 -2.38 16.85 1.05
N GLN A 37 -1.12 17.13 1.37
CA GLN A 37 -0.75 17.77 2.64
C GLN A 37 -0.99 19.28 2.62
N ILE A 38 -0.76 19.93 1.49
CA ILE A 38 -1.10 21.35 1.30
C ILE A 38 -2.62 21.50 1.48
N ALA A 39 -3.43 20.72 0.78
CA ALA A 39 -4.89 20.73 0.89
C ALA A 39 -5.39 20.44 2.31
N LYS A 40 -4.70 19.60 3.07
CA LYS A 40 -5.01 19.35 4.49
C LYS A 40 -4.73 20.55 5.39
N ALA A 41 -3.67 21.30 5.10
CA ALA A 41 -3.28 22.47 5.88
C ALA A 41 -4.05 23.74 5.48
N THR A 42 -4.57 23.77 4.26
CA THR A 42 -5.43 24.86 3.77
C THR A 42 -6.82 24.80 4.39
N TYR A 43 -7.43 25.96 4.55
CA TYR A 43 -8.80 26.13 5.02
C TYR A 43 -9.80 25.36 4.14
N ASN A 44 -10.64 24.52 4.76
CA ASN A 44 -11.70 23.80 4.06
C ASN A 44 -13.08 24.32 4.52
N PRO A 45 -13.82 25.02 3.64
CA PRO A 45 -15.11 25.64 3.99
C PRO A 45 -16.22 24.63 4.29
N TYR A 46 -16.06 23.38 3.88
CA TYR A 46 -17.03 22.31 4.13
C TYR A 46 -16.80 21.57 5.45
N THR A 47 -15.76 21.94 6.21
CA THR A 47 -15.47 21.35 7.53
C THR A 47 -15.87 22.29 8.64
N SER A 48 -16.15 21.74 9.83
CA SER A 48 -16.56 22.55 10.97
C SER A 48 -15.51 23.64 11.29
N PRO A 49 -15.92 24.83 11.76
CA PRO A 49 -14.98 25.90 12.11
C PRO A 49 -13.91 25.46 13.12
N SER A 50 -14.27 24.57 14.06
CA SER A 50 -13.35 23.95 15.01
C SER A 50 -12.27 23.10 14.32
N HIS A 51 -12.61 22.41 13.24
CA HIS A 51 -11.65 21.59 12.49
C HIS A 51 -10.62 22.45 11.75
N ASN A 52 -11.00 23.62 11.23
CA ASN A 52 -10.08 24.56 10.58
C ASN A 52 -9.16 25.29 11.57
N LYS A 53 -9.60 25.52 12.81
CA LYS A 53 -8.81 26.20 13.85
C LYS A 53 -7.66 25.36 14.42
N LYS A 54 -7.68 24.04 14.21
CA LYS A 54 -6.64 23.13 14.71
C LYS A 54 -5.40 23.17 13.80
N PHE A 55 -4.22 23.30 14.42
CA PHE A 55 -2.96 23.09 13.73
C PHE A 55 -2.92 21.72 13.07
N LYS A 56 -2.65 21.70 11.77
CA LYS A 56 -2.58 20.48 10.97
C LYS A 56 -1.14 19.98 10.95
N THR A 57 -0.93 18.74 11.35
CA THR A 57 0.38 18.10 11.29
C THR A 57 0.69 17.72 9.84
N VAL A 58 1.68 18.38 9.25
CA VAL A 58 2.17 18.10 7.88
C VAL A 58 3.64 17.70 7.88
N THR A 59 4.05 16.95 6.87
CA THR A 59 5.37 16.31 6.77
C THR A 59 5.99 16.53 5.40
N CYS A 60 7.18 17.13 5.37
CA CYS A 60 7.87 17.45 4.13
C CYS A 60 8.09 16.20 3.23
N LYS A 61 8.20 16.36 1.91
CA LYS A 61 8.48 15.26 0.96
C LYS A 61 9.76 14.50 1.32
N LYS A 62 10.81 15.20 1.81
CA LYS A 62 12.06 14.58 2.28
C LYS A 62 11.88 13.76 3.55
N CYS A 63 10.91 14.14 4.38
CA CYS A 63 10.63 13.58 5.69
C CYS A 63 9.61 12.44 5.61
N THR A 64 8.79 12.44 4.55
CA THR A 64 7.79 11.42 4.27
C THR A 64 8.52 10.20 3.72
N SER A 65 8.44 9.06 4.40
CA SER A 65 9.00 7.80 3.90
C SER A 65 8.48 7.52 2.50
N SER A 66 9.40 7.28 1.55
CA SER A 66 9.02 6.89 0.19
C SER A 66 8.23 5.59 0.24
N PRO A 67 7.18 5.44 -0.59
CA PRO A 67 6.50 4.16 -0.71
C PRO A 67 7.51 3.08 -1.11
N ASN A 68 7.48 1.94 -0.42
CA ASN A 68 8.33 0.79 -0.77
C ASN A 68 7.97 0.33 -2.18
N THR A 69 8.86 0.55 -3.15
CA THR A 69 8.65 0.16 -4.55
C THR A 69 9.04 -1.30 -4.80
N HIS A 70 9.80 -1.89 -3.89
CA HIS A 70 10.34 -3.23 -4.00
C HIS A 70 10.13 -4.02 -2.71
N LEU A 71 10.02 -5.35 -2.86
CA LEU A 71 9.96 -6.31 -1.77
C LEU A 71 10.94 -7.45 -2.04
N THR A 72 11.44 -8.05 -0.96
CA THR A 72 12.32 -9.23 -1.02
C THR A 72 11.52 -10.48 -0.75
N CYS A 73 11.56 -11.44 -1.68
CA CYS A 73 10.87 -12.72 -1.50
C CYS A 73 11.57 -13.57 -0.44
N MET A 74 10.85 -14.05 0.57
CA MET A 74 11.42 -14.90 1.63
C MET A 74 11.86 -16.31 1.15
N ILE A 75 11.36 -16.76 -0.01
CA ILE A 75 11.65 -18.11 -0.53
C ILE A 75 12.88 -18.11 -1.43
N CYS A 76 12.96 -17.15 -2.36
CA CYS A 76 14.07 -17.08 -3.32
C CYS A 76 15.07 -15.96 -3.04
N ALA A 77 14.89 -15.19 -1.96
CA ALA A 77 15.72 -14.05 -1.55
C ALA A 77 15.90 -12.94 -2.60
N LYS A 78 15.09 -12.92 -3.65
CA LYS A 78 15.17 -11.91 -4.72
C LYS A 78 14.35 -10.68 -4.37
N THR A 79 14.98 -9.51 -4.47
CA THR A 79 14.30 -8.21 -4.43
C THR A 79 13.67 -7.93 -5.80
N GLN A 80 12.36 -7.68 -5.80
CA GLN A 80 11.55 -7.53 -7.00
C GLN A 80 10.54 -6.39 -6.80
N PRO A 81 10.02 -5.80 -7.89
CA PRO A 81 9.06 -4.71 -7.79
C PRO A 81 7.69 -5.23 -7.32
N LEU A 82 6.87 -4.35 -6.73
CA LEU A 82 5.59 -4.70 -6.09
C LEU A 82 4.63 -5.47 -7.00
N GLU A 83 4.69 -5.31 -8.32
CA GLU A 83 3.83 -6.00 -9.29
C GLU A 83 4.07 -7.51 -9.31
N LYS A 84 5.25 -7.97 -8.86
CA LYS A 84 5.56 -9.40 -8.71
C LYS A 84 5.07 -10.00 -7.40
N PHE A 85 4.37 -9.21 -6.56
CA PHE A 85 3.80 -9.62 -5.29
C PHE A 85 2.29 -9.30 -5.23
N ALA A 86 1.54 -10.14 -4.52
CA ALA A 86 0.11 -9.98 -4.33
C ALA A 86 -0.15 -8.76 -3.44
N LYS A 87 -1.21 -8.01 -3.72
CA LYS A 87 -1.55 -6.79 -2.97
C LYS A 87 -1.62 -7.01 -1.46
N LEU A 88 -2.16 -8.15 -1.03
CA LEU A 88 -2.27 -8.53 0.38
C LEU A 88 -0.90 -8.66 1.06
N GLN A 89 0.12 -9.15 0.35
CA GLN A 89 1.47 -9.36 0.89
C GLN A 89 2.29 -8.08 0.97
N ARG A 90 1.89 -7.01 0.26
CA ARG A 90 2.65 -5.74 0.24
C ARG A 90 2.63 -5.02 1.60
N ARG A 91 1.68 -5.35 2.48
CA ARG A 91 1.60 -4.82 3.84
C ARG A 91 2.57 -5.52 4.82
N ASN A 92 2.94 -6.78 4.56
CA ASN A 92 3.80 -7.60 5.41
C ASN A 92 5.07 -7.98 4.64
N ALA A 93 5.97 -7.02 4.49
CA ALA A 93 7.16 -7.15 3.66
C ALA A 93 8.07 -8.30 4.09
N GLU A 94 8.20 -8.58 5.39
CA GLU A 94 9.11 -9.62 5.90
C GLU A 94 8.71 -11.05 5.53
N LYS A 95 7.41 -11.29 5.26
CA LYS A 95 6.86 -12.62 4.90
C LYS A 95 6.39 -12.69 3.44
N ALA A 96 6.77 -11.73 2.61
CA ALA A 96 6.33 -11.66 1.23
C ALA A 96 6.94 -12.80 0.38
N ARG A 97 6.11 -13.40 -0.48
CA ARG A 97 6.48 -14.44 -1.45
C ARG A 97 6.14 -13.94 -2.85
N CYS A 98 7.08 -14.00 -3.78
CA CYS A 98 6.80 -13.58 -5.15
C CYS A 98 5.82 -14.56 -5.83
N MET A 99 5.05 -14.06 -6.80
CA MET A 99 4.05 -14.85 -7.54
C MET A 99 4.63 -16.15 -8.13
N LYS A 100 5.90 -16.13 -8.55
CA LYS A 100 6.59 -17.32 -9.08
C LYS A 100 6.73 -18.43 -8.03
N CYS A 101 7.10 -18.07 -6.79
CA CYS A 101 7.26 -19.03 -5.71
C CYS A 101 5.93 -19.58 -5.21
N ILE A 102 4.85 -18.79 -5.30
CA ILE A 102 3.50 -19.25 -4.97
C ILE A 102 3.03 -20.26 -6.01
N LYS A 103 3.10 -19.89 -7.30
CA LYS A 103 2.72 -20.78 -8.41
C LYS A 103 3.49 -22.11 -8.38
N LYS A 104 4.79 -22.06 -8.14
CA LYS A 104 5.63 -23.27 -8.01
C LYS A 104 5.15 -24.19 -6.88
N ARG A 105 4.77 -23.63 -5.72
CA ARG A 105 4.23 -24.42 -4.61
C ARG A 105 2.89 -25.05 -4.98
N GLU A 106 2.00 -24.28 -5.60
CA GLU A 106 0.69 -24.79 -6.03
C GLU A 106 0.84 -25.94 -7.04
N GLU A 107 1.82 -25.86 -7.94
CA GLU A 107 2.13 -26.96 -8.88
C GLU A 107 2.69 -28.21 -8.19
N GLU A 108 3.51 -28.04 -7.13
CA GLU A 108 4.08 -29.16 -6.36
C GLU A 108 3.05 -29.85 -5.45
N ASP A 109 2.12 -29.09 -4.85
CA ASP A 109 1.08 -29.64 -3.95
C ASP A 109 0.02 -30.48 -4.71
N VAL A 110 -0.18 -30.24 -6.01
CA VAL A 110 -1.18 -30.95 -6.82
C VAL A 110 -0.75 -32.38 -7.18
N TRP A 111 0.55 -32.70 -7.17
CA TRP A 111 1.06 -34.04 -7.50
C TRP A 111 1.14 -34.99 -6.27
N ALA A 112 0.71 -34.54 -5.09
CA ALA A 112 0.89 -35.27 -3.84
C ALA A 112 -0.24 -36.25 -3.47
N THR A 113 -1.19 -36.54 -4.37
CA THR A 113 -2.34 -37.42 -4.07
C THR A 113 -2.65 -38.41 -5.19
N GLU A 114 -1.79 -39.42 -5.34
CA GLU A 114 -2.24 -40.76 -5.77
C GLU A 114 -1.18 -41.80 -5.43
N SER A 115 -1.40 -42.54 -4.34
CA SER A 115 -0.84 -43.88 -4.17
C SER A 115 -2.00 -44.82 -3.94
N ASP A 116 -2.53 -45.35 -5.03
CA ASP A 116 -3.43 -46.49 -5.07
C ASP A 116 -2.85 -47.62 -4.21
N THR A 117 -3.57 -48.00 -3.16
CA THR A 117 -3.39 -49.30 -2.52
C THR A 117 -4.67 -50.09 -2.76
N GLU A 118 -4.90 -50.48 -4.01
CA GLU A 118 -5.73 -51.65 -4.31
C GLU A 118 -4.91 -52.88 -3.91
N SER A 119 -5.13 -53.38 -2.70
CA SER A 119 -4.72 -54.72 -2.31
C SER A 119 -5.94 -55.64 -2.43
N GLU A 120 -6.14 -56.18 -3.64
CA GLU A 120 -6.99 -57.34 -3.87
C GLU A 120 -6.25 -58.58 -3.36
N GLU A 121 -6.67 -59.12 -2.22
CA GLU A 121 -6.23 -60.44 -1.77
C GLU A 121 -7.47 -61.36 -1.63
N GLU A 122 -7.87 -61.92 -2.77
CA GLU A 122 -8.70 -63.12 -2.84
C GLU A 122 -7.83 -64.32 -2.43
N PHE A 123 -8.11 -64.91 -1.26
CA PHE A 123 -7.60 -66.25 -0.95
C PHE A 123 -8.72 -67.13 -0.37
N ASP A 124 -9.24 -67.96 -1.27
CA ASP A 124 -10.12 -69.08 -0.99
C ASP A 124 -9.29 -70.21 -0.34
N PHE A 125 -9.54 -70.55 0.93
CA PHE A 125 -9.11 -71.84 1.48
C PHE A 125 -10.12 -72.40 2.48
N LEU A 126 -10.80 -73.43 2.00
CA LEU A 126 -11.64 -74.38 2.71
C LEU A 126 -11.07 -74.85 4.06
N SER A 127 -11.88 -74.77 5.12
CA SER A 127 -12.15 -75.86 6.07
C SER A 127 -13.25 -75.47 7.05
#